data_AF-A0A0Q9ZUU4-F1
#
_entry.id   AF-A0A0Q9ZUU4-F1
#
_cell.length_a   1.000
_cell.length_b   1.000
_cell.length_c   1.000
_cell.angle_alpha   90.00
_cell.angle_beta   90.00
_cell.angle_gamma   90.00
#
_symmetry.space_group_name_H-M   'P 1'
#
loop_
_entity.id
_entity.type
_entity.pdbx_description
1 polymer ?
#
loop_
_entity_poly.entity_id
_entity_poly.type
_entity_poly.pdbx_seq_one_letter_code
_entity_poly.pdbx_strand_id
1 'polypeptide(L)'
;MNDLDKERLNNDLYATIRNTILEVTNLKITWAAFGDRNYFSDETLNDAFMASKDYDLVNNTIYPYVKYYFDTNIDDVDFSSYEASSTSLNIITTNILLKAIDDGLDKLGSRKKSDTNSYMFMVVFMLAMRQAAIIAFDKSHYYTAMKFYKRLVGALDLTADVCIHEKNKLSFESRKKANTRWGEHNQKRAEKKRQYLKIMRDNRFTTFAETAEYIKQNIETDKTPSYDTIKRWLSQANKGDFS
;
A
#
# COMPACT_ATOMS: atom_id res chain seq x y z
N MET A 1 30.38 -38.54 -1.71
CA MET A 1 28.98 -38.38 -2.12
C MET A 1 28.76 -39.32 -3.29
N ASN A 2 27.99 -40.38 -3.09
CA ASN A 2 27.72 -41.35 -4.16
C ASN A 2 26.78 -40.71 -5.19
N ASP A 3 26.61 -41.32 -6.37
CA ASP A 3 25.80 -40.71 -7.42
C ASP A 3 24.31 -40.62 -7.06
N LEU A 4 23.82 -41.52 -6.21
CA LEU A 4 22.46 -41.48 -5.64
C LEU A 4 22.25 -40.25 -4.75
N ASP A 5 23.25 -39.87 -3.95
CA ASP A 5 23.23 -38.69 -3.08
C ASP A 5 23.22 -37.42 -3.93
N LYS A 6 23.94 -37.39 -5.07
CA LYS A 6 24.00 -36.24 -5.98
C LYS A 6 22.69 -36.02 -6.70
N GLU A 7 22.07 -37.11 -7.16
CA GLU A 7 20.76 -37.08 -7.78
C GLU A 7 19.69 -36.59 -6.80
N ARG A 8 19.74 -37.07 -5.56
CA ARG A 8 18.84 -36.60 -4.49
C ARG A 8 19.05 -35.12 -4.17
N LEU A 9 20.30 -34.65 -4.03
CA LEU A 9 20.60 -33.24 -3.80
C LEU A 9 20.10 -32.35 -4.95
N ASN A 10 20.28 -32.80 -6.20
CA ASN A 10 19.80 -32.08 -7.38
C ASN A 10 18.27 -32.01 -7.40
N ASN A 11 17.59 -33.10 -7.06
CA ASN A 11 16.12 -33.15 -6.98
C ASN A 11 15.58 -32.25 -5.86
N ASP A 12 16.25 -32.22 -4.70
CA ASP A 12 15.87 -31.35 -3.58
C ASP A 12 16.10 -29.86 -3.92
N LEU A 13 17.22 -29.55 -4.61
CA LEU A 13 17.51 -28.20 -5.08
C LEU A 13 16.50 -27.76 -6.15
N TYR A 14 16.14 -28.65 -7.07
CA TYR A 14 15.12 -28.43 -8.09
C TYR A 14 13.76 -28.18 -7.44
N ALA A 15 13.32 -29.04 -6.52
CA ALA A 15 12.05 -28.88 -5.80
C ALA A 15 12.02 -27.56 -5.01
N THR A 16 13.13 -27.18 -4.38
CA THR A 16 13.26 -25.93 -3.63
C THR A 16 13.13 -24.72 -4.56
N ILE A 17 13.89 -24.66 -5.65
CA ILE A 17 13.83 -23.53 -6.60
C ILE A 17 12.45 -23.43 -7.24
N ARG A 18 11.85 -24.56 -7.64
CA ARG A 18 10.51 -24.60 -8.19
C ARG A 18 9.48 -24.06 -7.20
N ASN A 19 9.52 -24.54 -5.96
CA ASN A 19 8.62 -24.08 -4.91
C ASN A 19 8.81 -22.58 -4.65
N THR A 20 10.04 -22.09 -4.56
CA THR A 20 10.35 -20.67 -4.38
C THR A 20 9.80 -19.80 -5.53
N ILE A 21 9.95 -20.24 -6.79
CA ILE A 21 9.38 -19.54 -7.95
C ILE A 21 7.84 -19.54 -7.89
N LEU A 22 7.24 -20.68 -7.49
CA LEU A 22 5.79 -20.82 -7.37
C LEU A 22 5.20 -20.07 -6.16
N GLU A 23 5.99 -19.85 -5.11
CA GLU A 23 5.62 -19.17 -3.88
C GLU A 23 5.30 -17.68 -4.09
N VAL A 24 5.77 -17.10 -5.21
CA VAL A 24 5.29 -15.79 -5.65
C VAL A 24 3.91 -15.97 -6.26
N THR A 25 2.88 -15.81 -5.43
CA THR A 25 1.48 -16.04 -5.81
C THR A 25 0.84 -14.80 -6.44
N ASN A 26 -0.26 -15.00 -7.15
CA ASN A 26 -1.12 -13.90 -7.62
C ASN A 26 -1.52 -12.98 -6.45
N LEU A 27 -1.68 -13.54 -5.25
CA LEU A 27 -1.97 -12.80 -4.03
C LEU A 27 -0.84 -11.82 -3.67
N LYS A 28 0.43 -12.25 -3.64
CA LYS A 28 1.57 -11.36 -3.37
C LYS A 28 1.71 -10.27 -4.43
N ILE A 29 1.48 -10.61 -5.71
CA ILE A 29 1.52 -9.65 -6.83
C ILE A 29 0.38 -8.62 -6.74
N THR A 30 -0.83 -9.09 -6.46
CA THR A 30 -2.01 -8.23 -6.26
C THR A 30 -1.80 -7.33 -5.06
N TRP A 31 -1.31 -7.87 -3.96
CA TRP A 31 -1.02 -7.08 -2.76
C TRP A 31 0.05 -6.03 -3.00
N ALA A 32 1.13 -6.36 -3.71
CA ALA A 32 2.15 -5.37 -4.06
C ALA A 32 1.55 -4.23 -4.89
N ALA A 33 0.71 -4.53 -5.87
CA ALA A 33 0.15 -3.52 -6.79
C ALA A 33 -1.09 -2.78 -6.26
N PHE A 34 -1.92 -3.43 -5.44
CA PHE A 34 -3.25 -2.95 -5.04
C PHE A 34 -3.49 -2.96 -3.54
N GLY A 35 -2.61 -3.62 -2.76
CA GLY A 35 -2.68 -3.72 -1.31
C GLY A 35 -3.01 -2.37 -0.69
N ASP A 36 -4.04 -2.35 0.13
CA ASP A 36 -4.50 -1.11 0.73
C ASP A 36 -3.35 -0.49 1.54
N ARG A 37 -3.08 0.79 1.27
CA ARG A 37 -2.03 1.62 1.88
C ARG A 37 -2.12 1.64 3.42
N ASN A 38 -3.17 1.07 3.99
CA ASN A 38 -3.43 0.97 5.42
C ASN A 38 -2.84 -0.29 6.10
N TYR A 39 -2.62 -1.42 5.40
CA TYR A 39 -2.28 -2.73 6.01
C TYR A 39 -0.84 -3.21 5.71
N PHE A 40 0.13 -2.32 5.88
CA PHE A 40 1.55 -2.67 5.72
C PHE A 40 2.20 -3.28 6.97
N SER A 41 1.45 -3.41 8.06
CA SER A 41 1.88 -4.13 9.24
C SER A 41 1.03 -5.38 9.40
N ASP A 42 1.74 -6.49 9.58
CA ASP A 42 1.29 -7.82 9.96
C ASP A 42 1.15 -8.80 8.80
N GLU A 43 1.93 -9.87 8.95
CA GLU A 43 2.28 -10.98 8.06
C GLU A 43 1.08 -11.86 7.65
N THR A 44 -0.14 -11.35 7.76
CA THR A 44 -1.36 -12.03 7.35
C THR A 44 -2.03 -11.24 6.24
N LEU A 45 -1.81 -11.69 5.01
CA LEU A 45 -2.72 -11.41 3.89
C LEU A 45 -4.13 -11.82 4.34
N ASN A 46 -4.89 -10.84 4.84
CA ASN A 46 -6.16 -11.07 5.52
C ASN A 46 -7.22 -11.53 4.50
N ASP A 47 -8.14 -12.41 4.93
CA ASP A 47 -9.27 -12.91 4.13
C ASP A 47 -10.07 -11.78 3.45
N ALA A 48 -10.12 -10.60 4.06
CA ALA A 48 -10.74 -9.41 3.48
C ALA A 48 -10.07 -8.95 2.17
N PHE A 49 -8.75 -9.09 2.03
CA PHE A 49 -8.02 -8.76 0.80
C PHE A 49 -8.22 -9.84 -0.27
N MET A 50 -8.25 -11.12 0.15
CA MET A 50 -8.60 -12.23 -0.73
C MET A 50 -10.02 -12.11 -1.31
N ALA A 51 -10.94 -11.49 -0.58
CA ALA A 51 -12.29 -11.17 -1.04
C ALA A 51 -12.40 -9.82 -1.78
N SER A 52 -11.28 -9.15 -2.07
CA SER A 52 -11.30 -7.84 -2.73
C SER A 52 -11.53 -7.96 -4.23
N LYS A 53 -12.22 -6.96 -4.80
CA LYS A 53 -12.41 -6.84 -6.26
C LYS A 53 -11.08 -6.76 -7.02
N ASP A 54 -10.04 -6.22 -6.39
CA ASP A 54 -8.71 -6.12 -6.99
C ASP A 54 -8.06 -7.51 -7.10
N TYR A 55 -8.17 -8.35 -6.06
CA TYR A 55 -7.71 -9.74 -6.12
C TYR A 55 -8.49 -10.55 -7.16
N ASP A 56 -9.82 -10.44 -7.19
CA ASP A 56 -10.64 -11.12 -8.20
C ASP A 56 -10.28 -10.70 -9.62
N LEU A 57 -10.05 -9.41 -9.86
CA LEU A 57 -9.62 -8.89 -11.16
C LEU A 57 -8.28 -9.51 -11.58
N VAL A 58 -7.29 -9.51 -10.69
CA VAL A 58 -5.98 -10.11 -10.99
C VAL A 58 -6.11 -11.60 -11.21
N ASN A 59 -6.77 -12.32 -10.31
CA ASN A 59 -6.76 -13.78 -10.30
C ASN A 59 -7.66 -14.38 -11.40
N ASN A 60 -8.80 -13.78 -11.68
CA ASN A 60 -9.81 -14.35 -12.58
C ASN A 60 -9.80 -13.70 -13.97
N THR A 61 -9.14 -12.54 -14.15
CA THR A 61 -9.08 -11.84 -15.45
C THR A 61 -7.65 -11.69 -15.95
N ILE A 62 -6.81 -10.95 -15.20
CA ILE A 62 -5.47 -10.58 -15.70
C ILE A 62 -4.55 -11.80 -15.75
N TYR A 63 -4.53 -12.64 -14.71
CA TYR A 63 -3.67 -13.82 -14.68
C TYR A 63 -3.99 -14.84 -15.78
N PRO A 64 -5.24 -15.28 -15.99
CA PRO A 64 -5.57 -16.17 -17.10
C PRO A 64 -5.21 -15.56 -18.46
N TYR A 65 -5.41 -14.25 -18.63
CA TYR A 65 -5.04 -13.53 -19.85
C TYR A 65 -3.53 -13.54 -20.09
N VAL A 66 -2.74 -13.12 -19.10
CA VAL A 66 -1.27 -13.11 -19.19
C VAL A 66 -0.76 -14.52 -19.44
N LYS A 67 -1.26 -15.52 -18.70
CA LYS A 67 -0.89 -16.92 -18.89
C LYS A 67 -1.19 -17.39 -20.31
N TYR A 68 -2.41 -17.18 -20.80
CA TYR A 68 -2.82 -17.59 -22.15
C TYR A 68 -1.95 -16.94 -23.22
N TYR A 69 -1.75 -15.62 -23.15
CA TYR A 69 -0.94 -14.90 -24.12
C TYR A 69 0.51 -15.40 -24.09
N PHE A 70 1.08 -15.55 -22.90
CA PHE A 70 2.46 -15.98 -22.73
C PHE A 70 2.65 -17.41 -23.25
N ASP A 71 1.75 -18.34 -22.91
CA ASP A 71 1.80 -19.73 -23.39
C ASP A 71 1.65 -19.82 -24.92
N THR A 72 0.86 -18.92 -25.53
CA THR A 72 0.66 -18.90 -27.00
C THR A 72 1.87 -18.37 -27.76
N ASN A 73 2.67 -17.49 -27.15
CA ASN A 73 3.81 -16.84 -27.78
C ASN A 73 5.15 -17.31 -27.17
N ILE A 74 5.13 -18.43 -26.44
CA ILE A 74 6.29 -18.88 -25.66
C ILE A 74 7.48 -19.28 -26.52
N ASP A 75 7.22 -19.73 -27.75
CA ASP A 75 8.24 -20.16 -28.68
C ASP A 75 9.03 -18.98 -29.27
N ASP A 76 8.50 -17.75 -29.12
CA ASP A 76 9.21 -16.51 -29.45
C ASP A 76 10.21 -16.09 -28.35
N VAL A 77 10.24 -16.78 -27.21
CA VAL A 77 11.19 -16.49 -26.12
C VAL A 77 12.46 -17.31 -26.28
N ASP A 78 13.55 -16.63 -26.59
CA ASP A 78 14.88 -17.24 -26.56
C ASP A 78 15.40 -17.36 -25.12
N PHE A 79 15.37 -18.58 -24.57
CA PHE A 79 15.88 -18.90 -23.24
C PHE A 79 17.39 -19.25 -23.19
N SER A 80 18.11 -19.19 -24.32
CA SER A 80 19.51 -19.62 -24.46
C SER A 80 20.51 -18.87 -23.56
N SER A 81 20.22 -17.59 -23.27
CA SER A 81 21.02 -16.73 -22.39
C SER A 81 20.10 -15.73 -21.68
N TYR A 82 20.56 -15.16 -20.57
CA TYR A 82 19.78 -14.15 -19.84
C TYR A 82 19.51 -12.90 -20.69
N GLU A 83 20.48 -12.48 -21.50
CA GLU A 83 20.38 -11.30 -22.37
C GLU A 83 19.36 -11.51 -23.49
N ALA A 84 19.40 -12.66 -24.16
CA ALA A 84 18.41 -13.02 -25.19
C ALA A 84 17.01 -13.20 -24.57
N SER A 85 16.95 -13.81 -23.38
CA SER A 85 15.71 -14.00 -22.63
C SER A 85 15.11 -12.66 -22.21
N SER A 86 15.92 -11.73 -21.71
CA SER A 86 15.43 -10.42 -21.27
C SER A 86 14.93 -9.58 -22.43
N THR A 87 15.56 -9.70 -23.60
CA THR A 87 15.11 -8.99 -24.80
C THR A 87 13.76 -9.53 -25.27
N SER A 88 13.66 -10.84 -25.42
CA SER A 88 12.43 -11.53 -25.83
C SER A 88 11.29 -11.31 -24.82
N LEU A 89 11.61 -11.34 -23.52
CA LEU A 89 10.65 -11.08 -22.45
C LEU A 89 10.14 -9.63 -22.47
N ASN A 90 11.01 -8.65 -22.66
CA ASN A 90 10.60 -7.25 -22.74
C ASN A 90 9.61 -7.05 -23.90
N ILE A 91 9.88 -7.69 -25.05
CA ILE A 91 9.01 -7.66 -26.23
C ILE A 91 7.65 -8.30 -25.90
N ILE A 92 7.65 -9.54 -25.39
CA ILE A 92 6.41 -10.24 -25.06
C ILE A 92 5.61 -9.49 -23.98
N THR A 93 6.25 -9.00 -22.94
CA THR A 93 5.57 -8.27 -21.86
C THR A 93 4.96 -6.97 -22.38
N THR A 94 5.66 -6.25 -23.26
CA THR A 94 5.13 -5.06 -23.93
C THR A 94 3.93 -5.41 -24.81
N ASN A 95 3.99 -6.53 -25.54
CA ASN A 95 2.89 -6.98 -26.39
C ASN A 95 1.67 -7.40 -25.55
N ILE A 96 1.86 -8.14 -24.46
CA ILE A 96 0.80 -8.51 -23.51
C ILE A 96 0.14 -7.25 -22.96
N LEU A 97 0.93 -6.25 -22.57
CA LEU A 97 0.41 -4.98 -22.05
C LEU A 97 -0.40 -4.23 -23.10
N LEU A 98 0.15 -4.05 -24.30
CA LEU A 98 -0.55 -3.34 -25.39
C LEU A 98 -1.86 -4.03 -25.72
N LYS A 99 -1.87 -5.36 -25.77
CA LYS A 99 -3.09 -6.13 -26.01
C LYS A 99 -4.08 -6.07 -24.85
N ALA A 100 -3.61 -6.11 -23.61
CA ALA A 100 -4.46 -5.90 -22.44
C ALA A 100 -5.14 -4.50 -22.48
N ILE A 101 -4.43 -3.47 -22.94
CA ILE A 101 -4.97 -2.12 -23.11
C ILE A 101 -5.97 -2.06 -24.27
N ASP A 102 -5.64 -2.66 -25.43
CA ASP A 102 -6.54 -2.73 -26.59
C ASP A 102 -7.86 -3.41 -26.22
N ASP A 103 -7.78 -4.50 -25.46
CA ASP A 103 -8.93 -5.27 -24.96
C ASP A 103 -9.67 -4.56 -23.82
N GLY A 104 -9.16 -3.42 -23.35
CA GLY A 104 -9.80 -2.56 -22.35
C GLY A 104 -9.70 -3.07 -20.91
N LEU A 105 -8.75 -3.96 -20.61
CA LEU A 105 -8.53 -4.46 -19.25
C LEU A 105 -8.15 -3.32 -18.28
N ASP A 106 -7.51 -2.26 -18.77
CA ASP A 106 -7.16 -1.05 -18.02
C ASP A 106 -8.38 -0.32 -17.42
N LYS A 107 -9.57 -0.52 -17.98
CA LYS A 107 -10.83 0.09 -17.53
C LYS A 107 -11.55 -0.72 -16.45
N LEU A 108 -11.11 -1.95 -16.16
CA LEU A 108 -11.76 -2.83 -15.18
C LEU A 108 -11.44 -2.45 -13.73
N GLY A 109 -10.50 -1.53 -13.49
CA GLY A 109 -10.23 -0.97 -12.16
C GLY A 109 -11.03 0.31 -11.88
N SER A 110 -11.69 0.39 -10.71
CA SER A 110 -12.48 1.57 -10.29
C SER A 110 -11.65 2.80 -9.88
N ARG A 111 -10.37 2.86 -10.28
CA ARG A 111 -9.43 3.94 -9.93
C ARG A 111 -9.35 4.99 -11.06
N LYS A 112 -8.82 6.17 -10.75
CA LYS A 112 -8.58 7.21 -11.76
C LYS A 112 -7.72 6.66 -12.89
N LYS A 113 -8.06 6.98 -14.13
CA LYS A 113 -7.46 6.42 -15.36
C LYS A 113 -5.91 6.45 -15.37
N SER A 114 -5.28 7.50 -14.83
CA SER A 114 -3.81 7.60 -14.72
C SER A 114 -3.20 6.58 -13.76
N ASP A 115 -3.90 6.29 -12.67
CA ASP A 115 -3.40 5.44 -11.59
C ASP A 115 -3.61 3.96 -11.99
N THR A 116 -4.75 3.65 -12.60
CA THR A 116 -5.08 2.28 -13.06
C THR A 116 -4.07 1.74 -14.08
N ASN A 117 -3.58 2.58 -15.00
CA ASN A 117 -2.65 2.17 -16.05
C ASN A 117 -1.27 1.76 -15.48
N SER A 118 -0.76 2.50 -14.49
CA SER A 118 0.55 2.22 -13.87
C SER A 118 0.53 0.94 -13.02
N TYR A 119 -0.54 0.70 -12.26
CA TYR A 119 -0.65 -0.51 -11.45
C TYR A 119 -0.94 -1.75 -12.28
N MET A 120 -1.78 -1.63 -13.32
CA MET A 120 -2.03 -2.73 -14.24
C MET A 120 -0.76 -3.13 -15.00
N PHE A 121 0.05 -2.14 -15.41
CA PHE A 121 1.38 -2.40 -15.96
C PHE A 121 2.24 -3.24 -15.02
N MET A 122 2.33 -2.84 -13.74
CA MET A 122 3.13 -3.56 -12.74
C MET A 122 2.65 -5.00 -12.55
N VAL A 123 1.32 -5.23 -12.50
CA VAL A 123 0.74 -6.57 -12.36
C VAL A 123 1.05 -7.45 -13.56
N VAL A 124 0.79 -6.95 -14.77
CA VAL A 124 1.08 -7.67 -16.02
C VAL A 124 2.57 -8.01 -16.10
N PHE A 125 3.43 -7.05 -15.78
CA PHE A 125 4.88 -7.23 -15.78
C PHE A 125 5.34 -8.31 -14.78
N MET A 126 4.83 -8.26 -13.54
CA MET A 126 5.15 -9.25 -12.51
C MET A 126 4.64 -10.65 -12.87
N LEU A 127 3.42 -10.77 -13.39
CA LEU A 127 2.84 -12.05 -13.83
C LEU A 127 3.61 -12.64 -15.02
N ALA A 128 4.02 -11.80 -15.98
CA ALA A 128 4.82 -12.23 -17.12
C ALA A 128 6.21 -12.73 -16.68
N MET A 129 6.89 -12.02 -15.77
CA MET A 129 8.17 -12.48 -15.21
C MET A 129 8.04 -13.79 -14.44
N ARG A 130 6.96 -13.96 -13.66
CA ARG A 130 6.67 -15.22 -12.96
C ARG A 130 6.49 -16.36 -13.95
N GLN A 131 5.67 -16.18 -14.99
CA GLN A 131 5.41 -17.20 -16.00
C GLN A 131 6.69 -17.56 -16.75
N ALA A 132 7.52 -16.58 -17.10
CA ALA A 132 8.82 -16.82 -17.73
C ALA A 132 9.79 -17.58 -16.83
N ALA A 133 9.81 -17.29 -15.52
CA ALA A 133 10.64 -18.02 -14.57
C ALA A 133 10.22 -19.49 -14.49
N ILE A 134 8.91 -19.76 -14.43
CA ILE A 134 8.36 -21.13 -14.40
C ILE A 134 8.74 -21.87 -15.69
N ILE A 135 8.52 -21.27 -16.87
CA ILE A 135 8.77 -21.96 -18.14
C ILE A 135 10.27 -22.15 -18.39
N ALA A 136 11.10 -21.15 -18.10
CA ALA A 136 12.55 -21.29 -18.18
C ALA A 136 13.03 -22.44 -17.28
N PHE A 137 12.45 -22.57 -16.09
CA PHE A 137 12.75 -23.65 -15.16
C PHE A 137 12.32 -25.01 -15.71
N ASP A 138 11.10 -25.13 -16.24
CA ASP A 138 10.58 -26.37 -16.85
C ASP A 138 11.39 -26.79 -18.09
N LYS A 139 11.90 -25.83 -18.87
CA LYS A 139 12.82 -26.04 -20.01
C LYS A 139 14.29 -26.24 -19.59
N SER A 140 14.58 -26.41 -18.30
CA SER A 140 15.93 -26.61 -17.74
C SER A 140 16.92 -25.42 -17.93
N HIS A 141 16.42 -24.21 -18.20
CA HIS A 141 17.20 -22.98 -18.23
C HIS A 141 17.28 -22.34 -16.82
N TYR A 142 17.90 -23.05 -15.87
CA TYR A 142 17.86 -22.71 -14.44
C TYR A 142 18.44 -21.33 -14.09
N TYR A 143 19.54 -20.93 -14.74
CA TYR A 143 20.14 -19.61 -14.51
C TYR A 143 19.18 -18.48 -14.91
N THR A 144 18.56 -18.62 -16.08
CA THR A 144 17.57 -17.70 -16.62
C THR A 144 16.33 -17.64 -15.73
N ALA A 145 15.81 -18.79 -15.29
CA ALA A 145 14.69 -18.88 -14.35
C ALA A 145 14.97 -18.11 -13.05
N MET A 146 16.14 -18.32 -12.46
CA MET A 146 16.55 -17.65 -11.22
C MET A 146 16.72 -16.13 -11.40
N LYS A 147 17.22 -15.68 -12.55
CA LYS A 147 17.33 -14.25 -12.86
C LYS A 147 15.96 -13.58 -12.97
N PHE A 148 15.00 -14.22 -13.63
CA PHE A 148 13.63 -13.71 -13.70
C PHE A 148 12.97 -13.69 -12.32
N TYR A 149 13.15 -14.74 -11.53
CA TYR A 149 12.68 -14.77 -10.16
C TYR A 149 13.25 -13.62 -9.31
N LYS A 150 14.57 -13.38 -9.36
CA LYS A 150 15.20 -12.26 -8.63
C LYS A 150 14.65 -10.91 -9.06
N ARG A 151 14.37 -10.72 -10.35
CA ARG A 151 13.81 -9.48 -10.86
C ARG A 151 12.35 -9.28 -10.43
N LEU A 152 11.57 -10.36 -10.38
CA LEU A 152 10.22 -10.37 -9.82
C LEU A 152 10.21 -9.98 -8.34
N VAL A 153 11.09 -10.58 -7.53
CA VAL A 153 11.23 -10.22 -6.10
C VAL A 153 11.62 -8.75 -5.95
N GLY A 154 12.60 -8.27 -6.71
CA GLY A 154 12.98 -6.85 -6.68
C GLY A 154 11.86 -5.91 -7.10
N ALA A 155 10.98 -6.33 -8.03
CA ALA A 155 9.80 -5.55 -8.41
C ALA A 155 8.74 -5.53 -7.30
N LEU A 156 8.54 -6.64 -6.58
CA LEU A 156 7.67 -6.72 -5.42
C LEU A 156 8.14 -5.77 -4.31
N ASP A 157 9.44 -5.80 -3.97
CA ASP A 157 10.05 -4.95 -2.94
C ASP A 157 9.94 -3.46 -3.30
N LEU A 158 10.27 -3.11 -4.55
CA LEU A 158 10.17 -1.72 -5.03
C LEU A 158 8.73 -1.20 -4.96
N THR A 159 7.76 -2.03 -5.35
CA THR A 159 6.34 -1.63 -5.35
C THR A 159 5.85 -1.44 -3.91
N ALA A 160 6.30 -2.31 -2.99
CA ALA A 160 6.04 -2.16 -1.57
C ALA A 160 6.58 -0.83 -1.02
N ASP A 161 7.83 -0.47 -1.33
CA ASP A 161 8.46 0.78 -0.90
C ASP A 161 7.73 2.02 -1.44
N VAL A 162 7.34 2.01 -2.72
CA VAL A 162 6.56 3.12 -3.32
C VAL A 162 5.23 3.29 -2.61
N CYS A 163 4.50 2.21 -2.34
CA CYS A 163 3.25 2.25 -1.61
C CYS A 163 3.40 2.82 -0.19
N ILE A 164 4.46 2.44 0.53
CA ILE A 164 4.80 3.01 1.86
C ILE A 164 5.08 4.51 1.76
N HIS A 165 5.87 4.92 0.76
CA HIS A 165 6.19 6.34 0.54
C HIS A 165 4.94 7.17 0.28
N GLU A 166 4.04 6.69 -0.59
CA GLU A 166 2.77 7.37 -0.89
C GLU A 166 1.85 7.49 0.33
N LYS A 167 1.77 6.45 1.17
CA LYS A 167 1.05 6.50 2.46
C LYS A 167 1.57 7.62 3.35
N ASN A 168 2.89 7.68 3.51
CA ASN A 168 3.52 8.69 4.35
C ASN A 168 3.27 10.10 3.83
N LYS A 169 3.31 10.29 2.50
CA LYS A 169 2.97 11.55 1.85
C LYS A 169 1.50 11.94 2.06
N LEU A 170 0.55 11.02 1.88
CA LEU A 170 -0.88 11.28 2.09
C LEU A 170 -1.22 11.59 3.56
N SER A 171 -0.61 10.85 4.49
CA SER A 171 -0.72 11.11 5.94
C SER A 171 -0.15 12.48 6.30
N PHE A 172 1.00 12.84 5.74
CA PHE A 172 1.60 14.15 5.93
C PHE A 172 0.71 15.27 5.39
N GLU A 173 0.22 15.15 4.15
CA GLU A 173 -0.68 16.14 3.54
C GLU A 173 -2.01 16.27 4.30
N SER A 174 -2.56 15.16 4.79
CA SER A 174 -3.78 15.17 5.61
C SER A 174 -3.55 15.84 6.96
N ARG A 175 -2.42 15.56 7.63
CA ARG A 175 -2.01 16.27 8.86
C ARG A 175 -1.78 17.74 8.61
N LYS A 176 -1.14 18.11 7.50
CA LYS A 176 -0.92 19.50 7.09
C LYS A 176 -2.25 20.23 6.90
N LYS A 177 -3.18 19.65 6.13
CA LYS A 177 -4.53 20.19 5.92
C LYS A 177 -5.32 20.31 7.22
N ALA A 178 -5.26 19.30 8.10
CA ALA A 178 -5.89 19.35 9.40
C ALA A 178 -5.29 20.46 10.27
N ASN A 179 -3.96 20.54 10.36
CA ASN A 179 -3.27 21.58 11.12
C ASN A 179 -3.57 22.99 10.58
N THR A 180 -3.67 23.17 9.26
CA THR A 180 -4.09 24.45 8.68
C THR A 180 -5.55 24.78 9.03
N ARG A 181 -6.47 23.82 8.87
CA ARG A 181 -7.91 24.00 9.16
C ARG A 181 -8.17 24.31 10.64
N TRP A 182 -7.41 23.71 11.54
CA TRP A 182 -7.56 23.88 12.98
C TRP A 182 -6.61 24.92 13.58
N GLY A 183 -5.68 25.48 12.80
CA GLY A 183 -4.63 26.39 13.28
C GLY A 183 -5.19 27.64 13.95
N GLU A 184 -6.16 28.31 13.31
CA GLU A 184 -6.83 29.49 13.90
C GLU A 184 -7.68 29.13 15.12
N HIS A 185 -8.34 27.97 15.09
CA HIS A 185 -9.16 27.49 16.20
C HIS A 185 -8.31 27.12 17.42
N ASN A 186 -7.13 26.53 17.21
CA ASN A 186 -6.18 26.17 18.26
C ASN A 186 -5.54 27.42 18.88
N GLN A 187 -5.24 28.45 18.08
CA GLN A 187 -4.78 29.75 18.60
C GLN A 187 -5.86 30.42 19.45
N LYS A 188 -7.10 30.52 18.95
CA LYS A 188 -8.23 31.08 19.70
C LYS A 188 -8.54 30.29 20.98
N ARG A 189 -8.40 28.96 20.96
CA ARG A 189 -8.59 28.10 22.14
C ARG A 189 -7.53 28.35 23.21
N ALA A 190 -6.25 28.42 22.82
CA ALA A 190 -5.15 28.72 23.74
C ALA A 190 -5.33 30.10 24.40
N GLU A 191 -5.76 31.10 23.61
CA GLU A 191 -6.03 32.45 24.08
C GLU A 191 -7.22 32.49 25.06
N LYS A 192 -8.35 31.84 24.71
CA LYS A 192 -9.51 31.70 25.61
C LYS A 192 -9.16 30.97 26.91
N LYS A 193 -8.36 29.90 26.86
CA LYS A 193 -7.86 29.19 28.05
C LYS A 193 -7.09 30.12 29.00
N ARG A 194 -6.22 30.98 28.46
CA ARG A 194 -5.49 31.99 29.26
C ARG A 194 -6.42 33.04 29.84
N GLN A 195 -7.37 33.54 29.05
CA GLN A 195 -8.36 34.51 29.48
C GLN A 195 -9.23 33.98 30.63
N TYR A 196 -9.72 32.75 30.52
CA TYR A 196 -10.56 32.13 31.55
C TYR A 196 -9.82 31.93 32.88
N LEU A 197 -8.54 31.50 32.83
CA LEU A 197 -7.70 31.43 34.04
C LEU A 197 -7.41 32.80 34.64
N LYS A 198 -7.32 33.84 33.82
CA LYS A 198 -7.16 35.22 34.32
C LYS A 198 -8.43 35.66 35.03
N ILE A 199 -9.61 35.43 34.45
CA ILE A 199 -10.91 35.73 35.07
C ILE A 199 -11.06 35.02 36.42
N MET A 200 -10.68 33.74 36.50
CA MET A 200 -10.67 32.99 37.75
C MET A 200 -9.84 33.67 38.84
N ARG A 201 -8.62 34.10 38.50
CA ARG A 201 -7.69 34.77 39.42
C ARG A 201 -8.18 36.15 39.82
N ASP A 202 -8.59 36.97 38.85
CA ASP A 202 -8.98 38.36 39.07
C ASP A 202 -10.25 38.46 39.93
N ASN A 203 -11.22 37.55 39.73
CA ASN A 203 -12.47 37.50 40.51
C ASN A 203 -12.38 36.62 41.76
N ARG A 204 -11.20 36.02 42.03
CA ARG A 204 -10.95 35.14 43.19
C ARG A 204 -11.93 33.97 43.30
N PHE A 205 -12.38 33.42 42.17
CA PHE A 205 -13.21 32.22 42.17
C PHE A 205 -12.40 31.02 42.68
N THR A 206 -13.03 30.20 43.53
CA THR A 206 -12.35 29.07 44.18
C THR A 206 -12.50 27.79 43.39
N THR A 207 -13.53 27.70 42.53
CA THR A 207 -13.79 26.52 41.72
C THR A 207 -13.90 26.84 40.22
N PHE A 208 -13.60 25.84 39.40
CA PHE A 208 -13.81 25.93 37.95
C PHE A 208 -15.30 26.02 37.58
N ALA A 209 -16.19 25.53 38.44
CA ALA A 209 -17.63 25.60 38.23
C ALA A 209 -18.13 27.05 38.33
N GLU A 210 -17.79 27.74 39.42
CA GLU A 210 -18.09 29.18 39.63
C GLU A 210 -17.56 30.02 38.47
N THR A 211 -16.30 29.76 38.08
CA THR A 211 -15.68 30.49 36.97
C THR A 211 -16.39 30.22 35.64
N ALA A 212 -16.74 28.96 35.34
CA ALA A 212 -17.42 28.61 34.09
C ALA A 212 -18.84 29.17 34.02
N GLU A 213 -19.54 29.24 35.15
CA GLU A 213 -20.87 29.83 35.26
C GLU A 213 -20.82 31.34 35.01
N TYR A 214 -19.88 32.05 35.66
CA TYR A 214 -19.65 33.46 35.43
C TYR A 214 -19.34 33.77 33.95
N ILE A 215 -18.42 33.00 33.35
CA ILE A 215 -18.07 33.16 31.92
C ILE A 215 -19.29 32.94 31.05
N LYS A 216 -20.15 31.96 31.35
CA LYS A 216 -21.35 31.71 30.55
C LYS A 216 -22.42 32.76 30.66
N GLN A 217 -22.58 33.34 31.83
CA GLN A 217 -23.58 34.36 32.07
C GLN A 217 -23.16 35.73 31.52
N ASN A 218 -21.86 36.04 31.49
CA ASN A 218 -21.38 37.41 31.26
C ASN A 218 -20.46 37.61 30.05
N ILE A 219 -19.86 36.54 29.48
CA ILE A 219 -18.83 36.68 28.45
C ILE A 219 -19.16 35.85 27.21
N GLU A 220 -19.31 34.53 27.38
CA GLU A 220 -19.60 33.58 26.29
C GLU A 220 -21.09 33.24 26.32
N THR A 221 -21.96 34.22 26.10
CA THR A 221 -23.42 34.07 26.23
C THR A 221 -24.06 33.22 25.13
N ASP A 222 -23.32 32.96 24.05
CA ASP A 222 -23.76 32.12 22.93
C ASP A 222 -23.89 30.62 23.29
N LYS A 223 -24.53 29.83 22.41
CA LYS A 223 -24.69 28.37 22.59
C LYS A 223 -23.36 27.60 22.67
N THR A 224 -22.28 28.14 22.09
CA THR A 224 -20.95 27.52 22.07
C THR A 224 -19.87 28.52 22.45
N PRO A 225 -18.85 28.14 23.25
CA PRO A 225 -18.59 26.82 23.82
C PRO A 225 -19.52 26.49 25.00
N SER A 226 -19.90 25.23 25.24
CA SER A 226 -20.80 24.87 26.36
C SER A 226 -20.15 25.10 27.74
N TYR A 227 -20.97 25.17 28.80
CA TYR A 227 -20.49 25.24 30.18
C TYR A 227 -19.45 24.15 30.50
N ASP A 228 -19.74 22.89 30.15
CA ASP A 228 -18.80 21.77 30.37
C ASP A 228 -17.51 21.93 29.58
N THR A 229 -17.59 22.51 28.38
CA THR A 229 -16.40 22.79 27.57
C THR A 229 -15.51 23.83 28.25
N ILE A 230 -16.09 24.91 28.79
CA ILE A 230 -15.38 25.96 29.51
C ILE A 230 -14.74 25.39 30.79
N LYS A 231 -15.50 24.61 31.57
CA LYS A 231 -15.00 23.94 32.78
C LYS A 231 -13.83 22.99 32.47
N ARG A 232 -13.93 22.21 31.39
CA ARG A 232 -12.85 21.34 30.91
C ARG A 232 -11.61 22.14 30.49
N TRP A 233 -11.80 23.24 29.77
CA TRP A 233 -10.69 24.10 29.34
C TRP A 233 -9.98 24.76 30.51
N LEU A 234 -10.70 25.22 31.53
CA LEU A 234 -10.14 25.73 32.78
C LEU A 234 -9.28 24.68 33.49
N SER A 235 -9.78 23.45 33.61
CA SER A 235 -9.04 22.34 34.22
C SER A 235 -7.76 22.00 33.45
N GLN A 236 -7.81 21.97 32.12
CA GLN A 236 -6.63 21.75 31.26
C GLN A 236 -5.61 22.87 31.42
N ALA A 237 -6.07 24.13 31.32
CA ALA A 237 -5.20 25.29 31.43
C ALA A 237 -4.53 25.37 32.81
N ASN A 238 -5.23 25.02 33.90
CA ASN A 238 -4.65 24.99 35.25
C ASN A 238 -3.54 23.94 35.40
N LYS A 239 -3.55 22.90 34.57
CA LYS A 239 -2.49 21.88 34.47
C LYS A 239 -1.35 22.28 33.51
N GLY A 240 -1.39 23.48 32.94
CA GLY A 240 -0.41 23.97 31.97
C GLY A 240 -0.69 23.56 30.52
N ASP A 241 -1.81 22.87 30.24
CA ASP A 241 -2.19 22.48 28.88
C ASP A 241 -2.98 23.60 28.18
N PHE A 242 -2.27 24.37 27.36
CA PHE A 242 -2.83 25.44 26.51
C PHE A 242 -3.02 25.02 25.04
N SER A 243 -2.77 23.75 24.71
CA SER A 243 -3.00 23.17 23.38
C SER A 243 -4.48 22.91 23.07
#